data_AF-A0A969ZK87-F1
#
_entry.id   AF-A0A969ZK87-F1
#
_cell.length_a   1.000
_cell.length_b   1.000
_cell.length_c   1.000
_cell.angle_alpha   90.00
_cell.angle_beta   90.00
_cell.angle_gamma   90.00
#
_symmetry.space_group_name_H-M   'P 1'
#
loop_
_entity.id
_entity.type
_entity.pdbx_description
1 polymer ?
#
loop_
_entity_poly.entity_id
_entity_poly.type
_entity_poly.pdbx_seq_one_letter_code
_entity_poly.pdbx_strand_id
1 'polypeptide(L)'
;MISKKNGFTLIEMIIAVCILAVLSVGVLKLFVTSQVTHQKAVDIDNAVLETNRLIEEFQRVLDAPQKESRFTVYYDEQWNPSTFKDDSVNYAIYGSMIPLSEEQKGLLHMDLRVVRLGPYPFEKDSEPEIYSVSTIIEDLSFWGEINE
;
A
#
# COMPACT_ATOMS: atom_id res chain seq x y z
N MET A 1 54.51 30.92 33.51
CA MET A 1 53.49 30.52 32.52
C MET A 1 52.76 29.31 33.11
N ILE A 2 51.59 29.52 33.73
CA ILE A 2 50.87 28.44 34.44
C ILE A 2 50.07 27.65 33.41
N SER A 3 50.50 26.43 33.12
CA SER A 3 49.78 25.49 32.26
C SER A 3 48.57 24.95 33.02
N LYS A 4 47.37 25.39 32.64
CA LYS A 4 46.09 24.91 33.18
C LYS A 4 45.83 23.52 32.57
N LYS A 5 45.98 22.45 33.36
CA LYS A 5 45.62 21.09 32.93
C LYS A 5 44.09 20.98 32.89
N ASN A 6 43.52 21.02 31.70
CA ASN A 6 42.09 20.82 31.45
C ASN A 6 41.78 19.31 31.42
N GLY A 7 41.66 18.68 32.59
CA GLY A 7 41.12 17.33 32.69
C GLY A 7 39.59 17.39 32.71
N PHE A 8 38.93 16.59 31.88
CA PHE A 8 37.47 16.43 31.94
C PHE A 8 37.08 15.88 33.32
N THR A 9 36.12 16.51 33.97
CA THR A 9 35.63 16.06 35.27
C THR A 9 34.72 14.84 35.11
N LEU A 10 34.68 13.95 36.10
CA LEU A 10 33.82 12.76 36.10
C LEU A 10 32.34 13.13 35.82
N ILE A 11 31.89 14.26 36.37
CA ILE A 11 30.52 14.73 36.21
C ILE A 11 30.20 15.13 34.77
N GLU A 12 31.13 15.77 34.06
CA GLU A 12 30.92 16.14 32.65
C GLU A 12 30.82 14.90 31.75
N MET A 13 31.59 13.84 32.05
CA MET A 13 31.49 12.56 31.35
C MET A 13 30.12 11.91 31.57
N ILE A 14 29.61 11.91 32.81
CA ILE A 14 28.29 11.37 33.13
C ILE A 14 27.19 12.15 32.38
N ILE A 15 27.25 13.49 32.40
CA ILE A 15 26.28 14.33 31.70
C ILE A 15 26.33 14.08 30.19
N ALA A 16 27.53 13.99 29.59
CA ALA A 16 27.69 13.72 28.16
C ALA A 16 27.06 12.37 27.76
N VAL A 17 27.28 11.31 28.57
CA VAL A 17 26.68 9.99 28.31
C VAL A 17 25.16 10.04 28.42
N CYS A 18 24.60 10.74 29.42
CA CYS A 18 23.16 10.92 29.55
C CYS A 18 22.55 11.64 28.34
N ILE A 19 23.19 12.73 27.88
CA ILE A 19 22.74 13.46 26.69
C ILE A 19 22.81 12.54 25.46
N LEU A 20 23.92 11.81 25.28
CA LEU A 20 24.10 10.89 24.16
C LEU A 20 23.04 9.79 24.14
N ALA A 21 22.70 9.22 25.29
CA ALA A 21 21.68 8.19 25.40
C ALA A 21 20.30 8.72 24.95
N VAL A 22 19.91 9.91 25.40
CA VAL A 22 18.64 10.54 25.01
C VAL A 22 18.63 10.84 23.50
N LEU A 23 19.72 11.39 22.97
CA LEU A 23 19.84 11.67 21.54
C LEU A 23 19.77 10.39 20.69
N SER A 24 20.40 9.31 21.14
CA SER A 24 20.42 8.04 20.43
C SER A 24 19.01 7.46 20.28
N VAL A 25 18.19 7.53 21.33
CA VAL A 25 16.78 7.12 21.26
C VAL A 25 16.00 8.00 20.28
N GLY A 26 16.27 9.31 20.26
CA GLY A 26 15.66 10.23 19.29
C GLY A 26 16.00 9.88 17.84
N VAL A 27 17.28 9.63 17.55
CA VAL A 27 17.75 9.23 16.21
C VAL A 27 17.14 7.90 15.78
N LEU A 28 17.06 6.92 16.68
CA LEU A 28 16.45 5.62 16.37
C LEU A 28 14.97 5.75 15.99
N LYS A 29 14.20 6.56 16.73
CA LYS A 29 12.79 6.80 16.41
C LYS A 29 12.63 7.44 15.04
N LEU A 30 13.42 8.49 14.75
CA LEU A 30 13.40 9.15 13.45
C LEU A 30 13.77 8.20 12.31
N PHE A 31 14.76 7.32 12.53
CA PHE A 31 15.17 6.33 11.54
C PHE A 31 14.04 5.35 11.22
N VAL A 32 13.38 4.78 12.23
CA VAL A 32 12.27 3.84 11.97
C VAL A 32 11.10 4.56 11.32
N THR A 33 10.73 5.77 11.77
CA THR A 33 9.68 6.55 11.11
C THR A 33 10.04 6.82 9.64
N SER A 34 11.29 7.16 9.33
CA SER A 34 11.74 7.37 7.95
C SER A 34 11.64 6.10 7.11
N GLN A 35 11.97 4.94 7.67
CA GLN A 35 11.85 3.66 6.98
C GLN A 35 10.38 3.31 6.71
N VAL A 36 9.50 3.50 7.69
CA VAL A 36 8.05 3.29 7.52
C VAL A 36 7.48 4.22 6.47
N THR A 37 7.84 5.51 6.49
CA THR A 37 7.39 6.47 5.48
C THR A 37 7.88 6.09 4.08
N HIS A 38 9.13 5.64 3.95
CA HIS A 38 9.67 5.17 2.68
C HIS A 38 8.91 3.93 2.18
N GLN A 39 8.66 2.95 3.05
CA GLN A 39 7.88 1.76 2.72
C GLN A 39 6.46 2.12 2.30
N LYS A 40 5.78 3.04 3.00
CA LYS A 40 4.46 3.54 2.63
C LYS A 40 4.44 4.18 1.24
N ALA A 41 5.47 4.94 0.89
CA ALA A 41 5.57 5.55 -0.44
C ALA A 41 5.71 4.48 -1.53
N VAL A 42 6.58 3.48 -1.33
CA VAL A 42 6.74 2.34 -2.25
C VAL A 42 5.44 1.54 -2.37
N ASP A 43 4.78 1.27 -1.25
CA ASP A 43 3.52 0.53 -1.22
C ASP A 43 2.41 1.29 -2.00
N ILE A 44 2.35 2.62 -1.90
CA ILE A 44 1.41 3.44 -2.68
C ILE A 44 1.75 3.38 -4.17
N ASP A 45 3.02 3.55 -4.55
CA ASP A 45 3.44 3.54 -5.95
C ASP A 45 3.08 2.22 -6.63
N ASN A 46 3.36 1.09 -5.95
CA ASN A 46 3.01 -0.25 -6.46
C ASN A 46 1.49 -0.49 -6.45
N ALA A 47 0.77 -0.02 -5.42
CA ALA A 47 -0.69 -0.11 -5.38
C ALA A 47 -1.34 0.59 -6.58
N VAL A 48 -0.88 1.80 -6.92
CA VAL A 48 -1.36 2.56 -8.07
C VAL A 48 -1.02 1.84 -9.38
N LEU A 49 0.21 1.31 -9.50
CA LEU A 49 0.61 0.56 -10.68
C LEU A 49 -0.25 -0.70 -10.89
N GLU A 50 -0.43 -1.52 -9.86
CA GLU A 50 -1.19 -2.76 -9.96
C GLU A 50 -2.69 -2.53 -10.14
N THR A 51 -3.27 -1.52 -9.48
CA THR A 51 -4.67 -1.15 -9.71
C THR A 51 -4.91 -0.67 -11.14
N ASN A 52 -4.01 0.16 -11.69
CA ASN A 52 -4.09 0.56 -13.10
C ASN A 52 -3.94 -0.65 -14.04
N ARG A 53 -2.99 -1.54 -13.76
CA ARG A 53 -2.81 -2.79 -14.54
C ARG A 53 -4.09 -3.63 -14.54
N LEU A 54 -4.75 -3.77 -13.38
CA LEU A 54 -6.03 -4.49 -13.27
C LEU A 54 -7.14 -3.78 -14.05
N ILE A 55 -7.27 -2.46 -13.95
CA ILE A 55 -8.26 -1.69 -14.71
C ILE A 55 -8.06 -1.91 -16.22
N GLU A 56 -6.83 -1.84 -16.71
CA GLU A 56 -6.51 -2.11 -18.13
C GLU A 56 -6.79 -3.55 -18.54
N GLU A 57 -6.52 -4.52 -17.66
CA GLU A 57 -6.79 -5.93 -17.92
C GLU A 57 -8.30 -6.17 -18.05
N PHE A 58 -9.11 -5.65 -17.13
CA PHE A 58 -10.57 -5.77 -17.18
C PHE A 58 -11.19 -5.01 -18.35
N GLN A 59 -10.65 -3.87 -18.77
CA GLN A 59 -11.08 -3.19 -19.99
C GLN A 59 -10.89 -4.05 -21.25
N ARG A 60 -9.96 -5.03 -21.23
CA ARG A 60 -9.71 -5.94 -22.36
C ARG A 60 -10.52 -7.23 -22.28
N VAL A 61 -11.10 -7.56 -21.12
CA VAL A 61 -11.93 -8.76 -20.97
C VAL A 61 -13.26 -8.50 -21.66
N LEU A 62 -13.49 -9.24 -22.75
CA LEU A 62 -14.79 -9.37 -23.39
C LEU A 62 -15.65 -10.28 -22.49
N ASP A 63 -16.91 -9.90 -22.28
CA ASP A 63 -17.91 -10.58 -21.42
C ASP A 63 -17.87 -10.10 -19.96
N ALA A 64 -18.29 -8.85 -19.74
CA ALA A 64 -18.40 -8.29 -18.40
C ALA A 64 -19.38 -9.12 -17.55
N PRO A 65 -19.10 -9.30 -16.25
CA PRO A 65 -20.01 -10.02 -15.37
C PRO A 65 -21.37 -9.30 -15.33
N GLN A 66 -22.42 -10.00 -15.78
CA GLN A 66 -23.82 -9.57 -15.75
C GLN A 66 -24.39 -9.37 -14.33
N LYS A 67 -23.57 -9.61 -13.29
CA LYS A 67 -23.91 -9.51 -11.87
C LYS A 67 -22.74 -8.89 -11.11
N GLU A 68 -23.01 -8.40 -9.90
CA GLU A 68 -21.95 -7.99 -8.98
C GLU A 68 -20.89 -9.08 -8.85
N SER A 69 -19.66 -8.75 -9.21
CA SER A 69 -18.52 -9.65 -9.14
C SER A 69 -17.51 -9.09 -8.18
N ARG A 70 -17.05 -9.93 -7.25
CA ARG A 70 -16.00 -9.58 -6.30
C ARG A 70 -14.82 -10.51 -6.52
N PHE A 71 -13.63 -9.94 -6.49
CA PHE A 71 -12.39 -10.69 -6.60
C PHE A 71 -11.38 -10.18 -5.58
N THR A 72 -10.38 -11.01 -5.32
CA THR A 72 -9.27 -10.66 -4.43
C THR A 72 -7.99 -11.16 -5.06
N VAL A 73 -7.00 -10.27 -5.15
CA VAL A 73 -5.66 -10.61 -5.61
C VAL A 73 -4.71 -10.41 -4.45
N TYR A 74 -3.86 -11.40 -4.21
CA TYR A 74 -2.90 -11.40 -3.11
C TYR A 74 -1.49 -11.13 -3.64
N TYR A 75 -0.67 -10.44 -2.84
CA TYR A 75 0.69 -10.11 -3.20
C TYR A 75 1.65 -10.32 -2.02
N ASP A 76 2.87 -10.76 -2.32
CA ASP A 76 3.96 -10.87 -1.34
C ASP A 76 4.58 -9.50 -1.01
N GLU A 77 5.58 -9.46 -0.12
CA GLU A 77 6.29 -8.23 0.26
C GLU A 77 6.96 -7.51 -0.94
N GLN A 78 7.30 -8.24 -2.00
CA GLN A 78 7.92 -7.71 -3.21
C GLN A 78 6.89 -7.38 -4.30
N TRP A 79 5.59 -7.39 -3.98
CA TRP A 79 4.50 -7.15 -4.92
C TRP A 79 4.42 -8.18 -6.07
N ASN A 80 4.91 -9.40 -5.86
CA ASN A 80 4.65 -10.49 -6.78
C ASN A 80 3.26 -11.10 -6.51
N PRO A 81 2.49 -11.43 -7.56
CA PRO A 81 1.17 -12.00 -7.39
C PRO A 81 1.25 -13.39 -6.78
N SER A 82 0.42 -13.65 -5.76
CA SER A 82 0.21 -14.96 -5.16
C SER A 82 -1.20 -15.46 -5.45
N THR A 83 -1.31 -16.75 -5.78
CA THR A 83 -2.59 -17.41 -6.07
C THR A 83 -3.37 -17.75 -4.81
N PHE A 84 -2.69 -17.89 -3.67
CA PHE A 84 -3.31 -18.36 -2.42
C PHE A 84 -3.00 -17.39 -1.28
N LYS A 85 -3.97 -17.26 -0.36
CA LYS A 85 -3.74 -16.58 0.91
C LYS A 85 -2.92 -17.51 1.80
N ASP A 86 -1.61 -17.33 1.77
CA ASP A 86 -0.65 -18.00 2.66
C ASP A 86 0.08 -16.98 3.54
N ASP A 87 0.99 -17.47 4.39
CA ASP A 87 1.76 -16.64 5.32
C ASP A 87 2.79 -15.72 4.64
N SER A 88 3.03 -15.90 3.33
CA SER A 88 3.94 -15.05 2.55
C SER A 88 3.25 -13.83 1.93
N VAL A 89 1.92 -13.72 2.11
CA VAL A 89 1.14 -12.61 1.57
C VAL A 89 1.18 -11.41 2.52
N ASN A 90 1.56 -10.26 1.97
CA ASN A 90 1.66 -9.00 2.71
C ASN A 90 0.59 -7.99 2.28
N TYR A 91 0.04 -8.14 1.07
CA TYR A 91 -0.94 -7.20 0.53
C TYR A 91 -2.11 -7.92 -0.13
N ALA A 92 -3.25 -7.24 -0.17
CA ALA A 92 -4.42 -7.70 -0.90
C ALA A 92 -5.08 -6.53 -1.63
N ILE A 93 -5.51 -6.79 -2.87
CA ILE A 93 -6.38 -5.92 -3.63
C ILE A 93 -7.76 -6.55 -3.64
N TYR A 94 -8.71 -5.89 -3.00
CA TYR A 94 -10.12 -6.23 -3.04
C TYR A 94 -10.78 -5.46 -4.18
N GLY A 95 -11.34 -6.18 -5.15
CA GLY A 95 -12.05 -5.59 -6.26
C GLY A 95 -13.54 -5.94 -6.23
N SER A 96 -14.39 -4.97 -6.55
CA SER A 96 -15.81 -5.18 -6.84
C SER A 96 -16.21 -4.50 -8.13
N MET A 97 -17.00 -5.19 -8.94
CA MET A 97 -17.60 -4.66 -10.17
C MET A 97 -19.12 -4.71 -10.05
N ILE A 98 -19.80 -3.59 -10.26
CA ILE A 98 -21.25 -3.45 -10.14
C ILE A 98 -21.79 -2.78 -11.42
N PRO A 99 -22.80 -3.33 -12.10
CA PRO A 99 -23.41 -2.67 -13.26
C PRO A 99 -24.07 -1.35 -12.86
N LEU A 100 -23.87 -0.29 -13.68
CA LEU A 100 -24.31 1.06 -13.35
C LEU A 100 -25.84 1.20 -13.35
N SER A 101 -26.53 0.50 -14.26
CA SER A 101 -27.99 0.44 -14.37
C SER A 101 -28.41 -0.70 -15.32
N GLU A 102 -29.59 -1.28 -15.12
CA GLU A 102 -30.18 -2.24 -16.09
C GLU A 102 -30.49 -1.59 -17.46
N GLU A 103 -30.66 -0.26 -17.49
CA GLU A 103 -30.93 0.52 -18.70
C GLU A 103 -29.63 0.95 -19.44
N GLN A 104 -28.52 1.13 -18.72
CA GLN A 104 -27.21 1.50 -19.27
C GLN A 104 -26.33 0.26 -19.35
N LYS A 105 -26.75 -0.67 -20.22
CA LYS A 105 -26.01 -1.90 -20.50
C LYS A 105 -24.61 -1.58 -21.03
N GLY A 106 -23.62 -2.32 -20.53
CA GLY A 106 -22.23 -2.17 -20.93
C GLY A 106 -21.39 -1.18 -20.11
N LEU A 107 -21.91 -0.60 -19.02
CA LEU A 107 -21.13 0.20 -18.07
C LEU A 107 -21.07 -0.46 -16.70
N LEU A 108 -19.86 -0.63 -16.17
CA LEU A 108 -19.62 -1.17 -14.82
C LEU A 108 -18.90 -0.14 -13.96
N HIS A 109 -19.34 -0.01 -12.72
CA HIS A 109 -18.57 0.61 -11.66
C HIS A 109 -17.56 -0.40 -11.11
N MET A 110 -16.28 -0.08 -11.15
CA MET A 110 -15.20 -0.87 -10.58
C MET A 110 -14.62 -0.13 -9.38
N ASP A 111 -14.63 -0.79 -8.24
CA ASP A 111 -14.00 -0.33 -7.01
C ASP A 111 -12.84 -1.25 -6.67
N LEU A 112 -11.65 -0.69 -6.51
CA LEU A 112 -10.44 -1.39 -6.10
C LEU A 112 -9.94 -0.79 -4.78
N ARG A 113 -9.73 -1.64 -3.79
CA ARG A 113 -9.20 -1.27 -2.48
C ARG A 113 -7.98 -2.09 -2.16
N VAL A 114 -6.86 -1.41 -1.96
CA VAL A 114 -5.55 -2.01 -1.68
C VAL A 114 -5.25 -1.88 -0.20
N VAL A 115 -4.96 -3.00 0.45
CA VAL A 115 -4.65 -3.07 1.88
C VAL A 115 -3.35 -3.83 2.12
N ARG A 116 -2.66 -3.47 3.21
CA ARG A 116 -1.56 -4.28 3.75
C ARG A 116 -2.13 -5.24 4.79
N LEU A 117 -1.88 -6.54 4.73
CA LEU A 117 -2.47 -7.52 5.66
C LEU A 117 -1.90 -7.48 7.09
N GLY A 118 -0.77 -6.78 7.28
CA GLY A 118 -0.13 -6.57 8.58
C GLY A 118 0.08 -5.09 8.91
N PRO A 119 0.21 -4.73 10.21
CA PRO A 119 0.45 -3.36 10.62
C PRO A 119 1.84 -2.88 10.19
N TYR A 120 1.98 -1.57 9.95
CA TYR A 120 3.29 -0.95 9.89
C TYR A 120 3.96 -0.93 11.28
N PRO A 121 5.30 -0.92 11.35
CA PRO A 121 6.00 -0.72 12.61
C PRO A 121 5.46 0.50 13.38
N PHE A 122 5.17 0.30 14.66
CA PHE A 122 4.57 1.30 15.57
C PHE A 122 3.11 1.70 15.30
N GLU A 123 2.45 1.09 14.31
CA GLU A 123 1.01 1.26 14.07
C GLU A 123 0.25 0.05 14.61
N LYS A 124 -1.02 0.27 14.97
CA LYS A 124 -1.89 -0.77 15.56
C LYS A 124 -2.98 -1.24 14.62
N ASP A 125 -3.17 -0.54 13.50
CA ASP A 125 -4.20 -0.87 12.54
C ASP A 125 -3.85 -2.19 11.87
N SER A 126 -4.67 -3.20 12.15
CA SER A 126 -4.71 -4.44 11.38
C SER A 126 -5.42 -4.13 10.07
N GLU A 127 -4.72 -4.33 8.95
CA GLU A 127 -5.22 -4.03 7.61
C GLU A 127 -5.31 -2.53 7.24
N PRO A 128 -4.21 -1.75 7.34
CA PRO A 128 -4.24 -0.36 6.90
C PRO A 128 -4.49 -0.29 5.39
N GLU A 129 -5.40 0.59 5.00
CA GLU A 129 -5.66 0.92 3.60
C GLU A 129 -4.49 1.72 3.04
N ILE A 130 -3.98 1.26 1.91
CA ILE A 130 -2.87 1.91 1.19
C ILE A 130 -3.45 2.87 0.15
N TYR A 131 -4.40 2.38 -0.64
CA TYR A 131 -4.97 3.10 -1.79
C TYR A 131 -6.36 2.57 -2.12
N SER A 132 -7.23 3.45 -2.60
CA SER A 132 -8.55 3.08 -3.10
C SER A 132 -8.85 3.87 -4.37
N VAL A 133 -9.40 3.20 -5.38
CA VAL A 133 -9.84 3.84 -6.62
C VAL A 133 -11.19 3.29 -7.04
N SER A 134 -12.05 4.20 -7.50
CA SER A 134 -13.36 3.93 -8.07
C SER A 134 -13.40 4.48 -9.48
N THR A 135 -13.74 3.66 -10.45
CA THR A 135 -13.78 4.05 -11.87
C THR A 135 -14.95 3.40 -12.60
N ILE A 136 -15.35 3.97 -13.73
CA ILE A 136 -16.34 3.38 -14.62
C ILE A 136 -15.59 2.77 -15.79
N ILE A 137 -15.90 1.51 -16.11
CA ILE A 137 -15.36 0.80 -17.27
C ILE A 137 -16.49 0.44 -18.24
N GLU A 138 -16.14 0.40 -19.52
CA GLU A 138 -17.02 -0.02 -20.61
C GLU A 138 -16.78 -1.50 -20.93
N ASP A 139 -17.85 -2.26 -21.05
CA ASP A 139 -17.83 -3.60 -21.62
C ASP A 139 -17.85 -3.49 -23.15
N LEU A 140 -16.68 -3.70 -23.76
CA LEU A 140 -16.52 -3.64 -25.21
C LEU A 140 -17.29 -4.75 -25.94
N SER A 141 -17.69 -5.85 -25.27
CA SER A 141 -18.49 -6.91 -25.88
C SER A 141 -19.90 -6.42 -26.26
N PHE A 142 -20.47 -5.49 -25.49
CA PHE A 142 -21.77 -4.90 -25.76
C PHE A 142 -21.79 -4.07 -27.07
N TRP A 143 -20.67 -3.45 -27.43
CA TRP A 143 -20.55 -2.61 -28.62
C TRP A 143 -19.98 -3.34 -29.84
N GLY A 144 -19.41 -4.53 -29.64
CA GLY A 144 -18.83 -5.37 -30.70
C GLY A 144 -19.86 -6.13 -31.56
N GLU A 145 -21.08 -6.37 -31.06
CA GLU A 145 -22.12 -7.11 -31.79
C GLU A 145 -22.95 -6.24 -32.76
N ILE A 146 -22.71 -4.93 -32.86
CA ILE A 146 -23.53 -4.02 -33.69
C ILE A 146 -23.02 -3.91 -35.15
N ASN A 147 -22.05 -4.73 -35.55
CA ASN A 147 -21.44 -4.69 -36.90
C ASN A 147 -21.46 -6.04 -37.65
N GLU A 148 -22.61 -6.73 -37.67
CA GLU A 148 -22.92 -7.71 -38.74
C GLU A 148 -24.14 -7.29 -39.56
#